data_AF-A0A7S1AF37-F1
#
_entry.id   AF-A0A7S1AF37-F1
#
_cell.length_a   1.000
_cell.length_b   1.000
_cell.length_c   1.000
_cell.angle_alpha   90.00
_cell.angle_beta   90.00
_cell.angle_gamma   90.00
#
_symmetry.space_group_name_H-M   'P 1'
#
loop_
_entity.id
_entity.type
_entity.pdbx_description
1 polymer ?
#
loop_
_entity_poly.entity_id
_entity_poly.type
_entity_poly.pdbx_seq_one_letter_code
_entity_poly.pdbx_strand_id
1 'polypeptide(L)'
;FFDYSSLPQKGPAGEERNDEEKRLFKNALTGMNVLYSYSLFRVLVIPDVPQGTKYEKRGWCFTELAISTTQNTIVNKSSREVQDVIRKEGLPVLPEEFLEKFEDKVFTYRGDKETTLNIYNAFFEL
;
A
#
# COMPACT_ATOMS: atom_id res chain seq x y z
N PHE A 1 -5.42 3.06 -7.76
CA PHE A 1 -6.00 2.00 -6.92
C PHE A 1 -7.21 2.62 -6.24
N PHE A 2 -8.43 2.14 -6.50
CA PHE A 2 -9.61 2.68 -5.82
C PHE A 2 -9.49 2.30 -4.35
N ASP A 3 -9.52 3.27 -3.43
CA ASP A 3 -9.47 3.07 -1.97
C ASP A 3 -10.54 2.09 -1.42
N TYR A 4 -11.49 1.66 -2.26
CA TYR A 4 -12.56 0.70 -1.99
C TYR A 4 -12.38 -0.68 -2.64
N SER A 5 -11.34 -0.91 -3.45
CA SER A 5 -11.10 -2.19 -4.13
C SER A 5 -10.24 -3.18 -3.34
N SER A 6 -9.62 -2.74 -2.24
CA SER A 6 -8.84 -3.59 -1.32
C SER A 6 -9.64 -4.10 -0.12
N LEU A 7 -10.89 -3.67 0.06
CA LEU A 7 -11.75 -4.20 1.11
C LEU A 7 -12.20 -5.63 0.77
N PRO A 8 -12.60 -6.43 1.79
CA PRO A 8 -13.44 -7.59 1.58
C PRO A 8 -14.67 -7.20 0.77
N GLN A 9 -14.60 -7.33 -0.56
CA GLN A 9 -15.76 -7.17 -1.40
C GLN A 9 -16.63 -8.39 -1.13
N LYS A 10 -17.65 -8.18 -0.33
CA LYS A 10 -18.80 -9.07 -0.30
C LYS A 10 -19.27 -9.28 -1.73
N GLY A 11 -19.82 -10.45 -2.03
CA GLY A 11 -20.42 -10.70 -3.35
C GLY A 11 -21.47 -9.65 -3.70
N PRO A 12 -21.95 -9.60 -4.95
CA PRO A 12 -22.95 -8.61 -5.40
C PRO A 12 -24.21 -8.52 -4.51
N ALA A 13 -24.54 -9.61 -3.80
CA ALA A 13 -25.66 -9.71 -2.86
C ALA A 13 -25.26 -9.59 -1.36
N GLY A 14 -24.03 -9.19 -1.04
CA GLY A 14 -23.55 -9.09 0.34
C GLY A 14 -22.97 -10.39 0.92
N GLU A 15 -22.67 -11.37 0.07
CA GLU A 15 -22.18 -12.68 0.49
C GLU A 15 -20.74 -12.64 1.01
N GLU A 16 -20.47 -13.37 2.09
CA GLU A 16 -19.12 -13.53 2.61
C GLU A 16 -18.30 -14.44 1.68
N ARG A 17 -16.97 -14.23 1.66
CA ARG A 17 -16.07 -15.08 0.87
C ARG A 17 -16.15 -16.53 1.36
N ASN A 18 -16.21 -17.47 0.42
CA ASN A 18 -16.02 -18.88 0.73
C ASN A 18 -14.54 -19.18 1.07
N ASP A 19 -14.25 -20.40 1.50
CA ASP A 19 -12.91 -20.75 1.99
C ASP A 19 -11.84 -20.72 0.89
N GLU A 20 -12.22 -21.05 -0.34
CA GLU A 20 -11.31 -20.98 -1.48
C GLU A 20 -10.98 -19.53 -1.84
N GLU A 21 -11.98 -18.65 -1.86
CA GLU A 21 -11.78 -17.21 -2.09
C GLU A 21 -10.93 -16.56 -0.99
N LYS A 22 -11.12 -16.95 0.28
CA LYS A 22 -10.27 -16.50 1.38
C LYS A 22 -8.83 -16.96 1.20
N ARG A 23 -8.62 -18.20 0.76
CA ARG A 23 -7.29 -18.77 0.51
C ARG A 23 -6.59 -18.03 -0.63
N LEU A 24 -7.27 -17.83 -1.75
CA LEU A 24 -6.75 -17.09 -2.90
C LEU A 24 -6.44 -15.63 -2.55
N PHE A 25 -7.32 -14.97 -1.79
CA PHE A 25 -7.09 -13.61 -1.31
C PHE A 25 -5.83 -13.51 -0.46
N LYS A 26 -5.64 -14.42 0.52
CA LYS A 26 -4.44 -14.44 1.36
C LYS A 26 -3.17 -14.67 0.54
N ASN A 27 -3.21 -15.59 -0.42
CA ASN A 27 -2.08 -15.86 -1.31
C ASN A 27 -1.74 -14.65 -2.19
N ALA A 28 -2.74 -13.92 -2.68
CA ALA A 28 -2.51 -12.69 -3.44
C ALA A 28 -1.94 -11.58 -2.53
N LEU A 29 -2.46 -11.48 -1.31
CA LEU A 29 -2.05 -10.47 -0.33
C LEU A 29 -0.56 -10.58 0.03
N THR A 30 -0.03 -11.81 0.12
CA THR A 30 1.40 -12.03 0.36
C THR A 30 2.29 -11.58 -0.80
N GLY A 31 1.75 -11.47 -2.02
CA GLY A 31 2.47 -11.04 -3.21
C GLY A 31 2.37 -9.54 -3.54
N MET A 32 1.75 -8.74 -2.68
CA MET A 32 1.55 -7.31 -2.96
C MET A 32 2.86 -6.53 -3.12
N ASN A 33 3.93 -6.95 -2.42
CA ASN A 33 5.27 -6.38 -2.60
C ASN A 33 5.74 -6.48 -4.05
N VAL A 34 5.49 -7.62 -4.72
CA VAL A 34 5.83 -7.84 -6.13
C VAL A 34 5.04 -6.91 -7.05
N LEU A 35 3.75 -6.68 -6.77
CA LEU A 35 2.93 -5.75 -7.56
C LEU A 35 3.42 -4.30 -7.45
N TYR A 36 3.93 -3.91 -6.29
CA TYR A 36 4.48 -2.57 -6.08
C TYR A 36 5.90 -2.41 -6.61
N SER A 37 6.72 -3.47 -6.57
CA SER A 37 8.15 -3.41 -6.89
C SER A 37 8.49 -3.76 -8.34
N TYR A 38 7.74 -4.65 -8.99
CA TYR A 38 8.18 -5.24 -10.25
C TYR A 38 7.91 -4.31 -11.44
N SER A 39 8.90 -4.21 -12.34
CA SER A 39 8.93 -3.22 -13.43
C SER A 39 7.89 -3.44 -14.54
N LEU A 40 7.15 -4.56 -14.54
CA LEU A 40 6.01 -4.76 -15.43
C LEU A 40 4.72 -4.16 -14.86
N PHE A 41 4.66 -3.92 -13.55
CA PHE A 41 3.50 -3.32 -12.89
C PHE A 41 3.72 -1.82 -12.67
N ARG A 42 2.61 -1.13 -12.49
CA ARG A 42 2.56 0.33 -12.40
C ARG A 42 1.62 0.75 -11.30
N VAL A 43 2.11 1.66 -10.45
CA VAL A 43 1.35 2.19 -9.33
C VAL A 43 0.86 3.60 -9.66
N LEU A 44 -0.45 3.81 -9.56
CA LEU A 44 -1.08 5.12 -9.71
C LEU A 44 -1.41 5.65 -8.31
N VAL A 45 -0.67 6.68 -7.90
CA VAL A 45 -0.86 7.32 -6.59
C VAL A 45 -1.89 8.44 -6.73
N ILE A 46 -2.93 8.44 -5.90
CA ILE A 46 -3.98 9.48 -5.91
C ILE A 46 -4.01 10.11 -4.52
N PRO A 47 -3.22 11.16 -4.26
CA PRO A 47 -3.12 11.76 -2.92
C PRO A 47 -4.39 12.49 -2.47
N ASP A 48 -5.17 12.98 -3.43
CA ASP A 48 -6.38 13.76 -3.17
C ASP A 48 -7.53 12.82 -2.77
N VAL A 49 -7.74 12.71 -1.47
CA VAL A 49 -8.81 11.92 -0.86
C VAL A 49 -9.88 12.86 -0.29
N PRO A 50 -11.15 12.77 -0.76
CA PRO A 50 -12.21 13.63 -0.26
C PRO A 50 -12.55 13.24 1.19
N GLN A 51 -12.10 14.08 2.12
CA GLN A 51 -12.28 13.97 3.58
C GLN A 51 -11.59 12.73 4.23
N GLY A 52 -11.24 12.86 5.51
CA GLY A 52 -10.62 11.80 6.31
C GLY A 52 -9.08 11.83 6.37
N THR A 53 -8.47 10.68 6.68
CA THR A 53 -7.02 10.55 6.83
C THR A 53 -6.32 10.78 5.50
N LYS A 54 -5.32 11.67 5.48
CA LYS A 54 -4.49 11.95 4.29
C LYS A 54 -3.81 10.67 3.79
N TYR A 55 -3.62 10.56 2.48
CA TYR A 55 -3.04 9.38 1.81
C TYR A 55 -1.77 8.86 2.52
N GLU A 56 -0.79 9.72 2.75
CA GLU A 56 0.51 9.36 3.31
C GLU A 56 0.48 8.97 4.79
N LYS A 57 -0.62 9.26 5.47
CA LYS A 57 -0.83 8.89 6.88
C LYS A 57 -1.49 7.52 7.02
N ARG A 58 -1.98 6.91 5.93
CA ARG A 58 -2.54 5.56 5.95
C ARG A 58 -1.42 4.54 5.78
N GLY A 59 -1.38 3.52 6.62
CA GLY A 59 -0.28 2.54 6.60
C GLY A 59 -0.16 1.79 5.26
N TRP A 60 -1.29 1.34 4.70
CA TRP A 60 -1.33 0.71 3.37
C TRP A 60 -0.73 1.60 2.29
N CYS A 61 -1.19 2.85 2.20
CA CYS A 61 -0.74 3.81 1.20
C CYS A 61 0.73 4.18 1.39
N PHE A 62 1.18 4.33 2.65
CA PHE A 62 2.58 4.63 2.94
C PHE A 62 3.51 3.47 2.55
N THR A 63 3.14 2.21 2.85
CA THR A 63 3.89 1.02 2.41
C THR A 63 3.97 0.92 0.89
N GLU A 64 2.83 1.05 0.19
CA GLU A 64 2.78 1.06 -1.28
C GLU A 64 3.68 2.15 -1.84
N LEU A 65 3.57 3.38 -1.33
CA LEU A 65 4.34 4.52 -1.79
C LEU A 65 5.84 4.33 -1.57
N ALA A 66 6.26 3.78 -0.42
CA ALA A 66 7.66 3.53 -0.11
C ALA A 66 8.28 2.55 -1.11
N ILE A 67 7.66 1.37 -1.29
CA ILE A 67 8.15 0.34 -2.22
C ILE A 67 8.17 0.87 -3.66
N SER A 68 7.07 1.49 -4.10
CA SER A 68 6.90 1.95 -5.47
C SER A 68 7.81 3.14 -5.81
N THR A 69 8.13 3.98 -4.82
CA THR A 69 9.08 5.08 -4.99
C THR A 69 10.50 4.53 -5.15
N THR A 70 10.89 3.57 -4.30
CA THR A 70 12.21 2.91 -4.34
C THR A 70 12.44 2.21 -5.68
N GLN A 71 11.43 1.53 -6.21
CA GLN A 71 11.53 0.78 -7.48
C GLN A 71 11.12 1.58 -8.71
N ASN A 72 10.77 2.86 -8.54
CA ASN A 72 10.38 3.76 -9.62
C ASN A 72 9.22 3.22 -10.50
N THR A 73 8.22 2.59 -9.87
CA THR A 73 7.04 2.00 -10.54
C THR A 73 5.83 2.93 -10.58
N ILE A 74 5.92 4.12 -9.96
CA ILE A 74 4.85 5.11 -9.91
C ILE A 74 4.68 5.81 -11.27
N VAL A 75 3.52 5.68 -11.92
CA VAL A 75 3.29 6.25 -13.27
C VAL A 75 3.15 7.75 -13.28
N ASN A 76 2.48 8.31 -12.29
CA ASN A 76 2.24 9.74 -12.18
C ASN A 76 3.24 10.39 -11.21
N LYS A 77 4.46 9.86 -11.14
CA LYS A 77 5.52 10.39 -10.26
C LYS A 77 5.83 11.85 -10.55
N SER A 78 5.61 12.34 -11.77
CA SER A 78 5.82 13.75 -12.14
C SER A 78 4.70 14.69 -11.71
N SER A 79 3.55 14.21 -11.24
CA SER A 79 2.48 15.08 -10.72
C SER A 79 2.97 15.81 -9.47
N ARG A 80 2.59 17.09 -9.36
CA ARG A 80 3.00 17.95 -8.24
C ARG A 80 2.53 17.38 -6.91
N GLU A 81 1.30 16.89 -6.88
CA GLU A 81 0.65 16.30 -5.71
C GLU A 81 1.42 15.07 -5.21
N VAL A 82 1.83 14.18 -6.12
CA VAL A 82 2.61 12.98 -5.79
C VAL A 82 4.02 13.36 -5.32
N GLN A 83 4.66 14.31 -6.01
CA GLN A 83 5.97 14.84 -5.62
C GLN A 83 5.95 15.47 -4.22
N ASP A 84 4.89 16.23 -3.89
CA ASP A 84 4.73 16.85 -2.58
C ASP A 84 4.63 15.80 -1.48
N VAL A 85 3.91 14.70 -1.71
CA VAL A 85 3.83 13.59 -0.77
C VAL A 85 5.17 12.87 -0.62
N ILE A 86 5.83 12.53 -1.72
CA ILE A 86 7.15 11.86 -1.70
C ILE A 86 8.17 12.71 -0.92
N ARG A 87 8.22 14.02 -1.20
CA ARG A 87 9.12 14.96 -0.49
C ARG A 87 8.78 15.08 0.99
N LYS A 88 7.49 15.21 1.32
CA LYS A 88 7.03 15.35 2.70
C LYS A 88 7.40 14.13 3.56
N GLU A 89 7.27 12.94 3.00
CA GLU A 89 7.63 11.70 3.70
C GLU A 89 9.13 11.39 3.62
N GLY A 90 9.88 12.07 2.74
CA GLY A 90 11.33 11.91 2.59
C GLY A 90 11.73 10.65 1.84
N LEU A 91 10.89 10.16 0.91
CA LEU A 91 11.12 8.90 0.20
C LEU A 91 12.10 9.03 -0.99
N PRO A 92 12.87 7.97 -1.30
CA PRO A 92 12.96 6.70 -0.58
C PRO A 92 13.73 6.84 0.74
N VAL A 93 13.38 6.01 1.72
CA VAL A 93 14.00 5.97 3.06
C VAL A 93 14.69 4.63 3.29
N LEU A 94 15.59 4.57 4.26
CA LEU A 94 16.15 3.32 4.75
C LEU A 94 15.10 2.47 5.49
N PRO A 95 15.27 1.14 5.62
CA PRO A 95 14.34 0.29 6.36
C PRO A 95 14.06 0.77 7.79
N GLU A 96 15.09 1.24 8.50
CA GLU A 96 14.96 1.72 9.88
C GLU A 96 14.10 2.98 9.95
N GLU A 97 14.35 3.95 9.06
CA GLU A 97 13.57 5.19 8.95
C GLU A 97 12.12 4.91 8.51
N PHE A 98 11.91 3.89 7.67
CA PHE A 98 10.58 3.43 7.33
C PHE A 98 9.84 2.94 8.57
N LEU A 99 10.46 2.07 9.39
CA LEU A 99 9.83 1.53 10.59
C LEU A 99 9.44 2.64 11.56
N GLU A 100 10.32 3.61 11.79
CA GLU A 100 10.02 4.78 12.61
C GLU A 100 8.79 5.55 12.12
N LYS A 101 8.74 5.84 10.82
CA LYS A 101 7.59 6.55 10.22
C LYS A 101 6.33 5.68 10.19
N PHE A 102 6.48 4.38 10.03
CA PHE A 102 5.39 3.41 9.90
C PHE A 102 4.59 3.24 11.20
N GLU A 103 5.25 3.39 12.35
CA GLU A 103 4.59 3.30 13.65
C GLU A 103 3.46 4.32 13.84
N ASP A 104 3.63 5.53 13.30
CA ASP A 104 2.66 6.63 13.40
C ASP A 104 1.54 6.57 12.34
N LYS A 105 1.49 5.52 11.53
CA LYS A 105 0.49 5.40 10.46
C LYS A 105 -0.84 4.88 10.99
N VAL A 106 -1.91 5.32 10.34
CA VAL A 106 -3.29 4.97 10.68
C VAL A 106 -3.69 3.70 9.94
N PHE A 107 -4.30 2.78 10.69
CA PHE A 107 -4.83 1.51 10.20
C PHE A 107 -6.31 1.40 10.55
N THR A 108 -7.10 0.83 9.63
CA THR A 108 -8.56 0.76 9.78
C THR A 108 -9.00 -0.54 10.44
N TYR A 109 -8.31 -1.66 10.17
CA TYR A 109 -8.66 -2.96 10.72
C TYR A 109 -7.52 -3.59 11.52
N ARG A 110 -7.90 -4.45 12.48
CA ARG A 110 -6.95 -5.24 13.26
C ARG A 110 -6.20 -6.20 12.33
N GLY A 111 -4.87 -6.16 12.40
CA GLY A 111 -3.98 -7.00 11.57
C GLY A 111 -3.45 -6.29 10.31
N ASP A 112 -4.02 -5.16 9.90
CA ASP A 112 -3.52 -4.39 8.75
C ASP A 112 -2.07 -3.95 8.94
N LYS A 113 -1.73 -3.48 10.16
CA LYS A 113 -0.38 -3.05 10.52
C LYS A 113 0.65 -4.16 10.33
N GLU A 114 0.38 -5.33 10.89
CA GLU A 114 1.25 -6.50 10.75
C GLU A 114 1.35 -6.94 9.29
N THR A 115 0.22 -6.97 8.58
CA THR A 115 0.17 -7.39 7.17
C THR A 115 1.00 -6.47 6.27
N THR A 116 0.83 -5.16 6.40
CA THR A 116 1.57 -4.17 5.61
C THR A 116 3.05 -4.12 5.97
N LEU A 117 3.40 -4.34 7.24
CA LEU A 117 4.78 -4.50 7.66
C LEU A 117 5.43 -5.74 7.02
N ASN A 118 4.72 -6.88 7.03
CA ASN A 118 5.20 -8.11 6.39
C ASN A 118 5.40 -7.93 4.88
N ILE A 119 4.50 -7.21 4.20
CA ILE A 119 4.66 -6.84 2.78
C ILE A 119 5.94 -6.02 2.57
N TYR A 120 6.22 -5.04 3.44
CA TYR A 120 7.44 -4.24 3.34
C TYR A 120 8.70 -5.04 3.61
N ASN A 121 8.72 -5.89 4.64
CA ASN A 121 9.88 -6.72 4.96
C ASN A 121 10.18 -7.70 3.83
N ALA A 122 9.15 -8.35 3.28
CA ALA A 122 9.29 -9.24 2.13
C ALA A 122 9.82 -8.54 0.87
N PHE A 123 9.74 -7.21 0.76
CA PHE A 123 10.36 -6.46 -0.33
C PHE A 123 11.90 -6.39 -0.22
N PHE A 124 12.47 -6.40 0.98
CA PHE A 124 13.93 -6.42 1.18
C PHE A 124 14.55 -7.82 1.17
N GLU A 125 13.70 -8.85 1.24
CA GLU A 125 14.12 -10.24 1.13
C GLU A 125 14.12 -10.77 -0.32
N LEU A 126 13.67 -9.95 -1.29
CA LEU A 126 13.72 -10.23 -2.74
C LEU A 126 15.13 -9.99 -3.32
#